data_AF-A0A937B8I5-F1
#
_entry.id   AF-A0A937B8I5-F1
#
_cell.length_a   1.000
_cell.length_b   1.000
_cell.length_c   1.000
_cell.angle_alpha   90.00
_cell.angle_beta   90.00
_cell.angle_gamma   90.00
#
_symmetry.space_group_name_H-M   'P 1'
#
loop_
_entity.id
_entity.type
_entity.pdbx_description
1 polymer ?
#
loop_
_entity_poly.entity_id
_entity_poly.type
_entity_poly.pdbx_seq_one_letter_code
_entity_poly.pdbx_strand_id
1 'polypeptide(L)' 'MSVIIILLCVSFLISLGFLFSFFWSVKDGQYDDSVSPANKILFDTKNIKNVKK' A
#
# COMPACT_ATOMS: atom_id res chain seq x y z
N MET A 1 -23.31 32.13 -14.03
CA MET A 1 -21.85 32.22 -13.75
C MET A 1 -21.47 31.78 -12.34
N SER A 2 -22.33 31.90 -11.33
CA SER A 2 -22.08 31.39 -9.97
C SER A 2 -21.84 29.87 -9.89
N VAL A 3 -22.55 29.07 -10.69
CA VAL A 3 -22.44 27.60 -10.68
C VAL A 3 -21.02 27.10 -11.03
N ILE A 4 -20.31 27.79 -11.91
CA ILE A 4 -18.96 27.41 -12.33
C ILE A 4 -17.98 27.50 -11.15
N ILE A 5 -18.12 28.53 -10.31
CA ILE A 5 -17.26 28.73 -9.14
C ILE A 5 -17.48 27.61 -8.12
N ILE A 6 -18.74 27.23 -7.88
CA ILE A 6 -19.10 26.12 -6.98
C ILE A 6 -18.51 24.80 -7.49
N LEU A 7 -18.66 24.53 -8.80
CA LEU A 7 -18.15 23.31 -9.42
C LEU A 7 -16.62 23.24 -9.36
N LEU A 8 -15.94 24.37 -9.51
CA LEU A 8 -14.49 24.49 -9.37
C LEU A 8 -14.03 24.18 -7.94
N CYS A 9 -14.69 24.74 -6.93
CA CYS A 9 -14.38 24.42 -5.53
C CYS A 9 -14.58 22.94 -5.21
N VAL A 10 -15.69 22.34 -5.65
CA VAL A 10 -16.00 20.93 -5.38
C VAL A 10 -15.00 20.00 -6.07
N SER A 11 -14.69 20.24 -7.34
CA SER A 11 -13.69 19.45 -8.07
C SER A 11 -12.29 19.58 -7.49
N PHE A 12 -11.90 20.77 -7.02
CA PHE A 12 -10.63 20.99 -6.35
C PHE A 12 -10.54 20.24 -5.01
N LEU A 13 -11.60 20.27 -4.21
CA LEU A 13 -11.69 19.50 -2.95
C LEU A 13 -11.56 18.00 -3.19
N ILE A 14 -12.26 17.47 -4.20
CA ILE A 14 -12.18 16.05 -4.58
C ILE A 14 -10.76 15.69 -5.03
N SER A 15 -10.14 16.53 -5.87
CA SER A 15 -8.77 16.34 -6.35
C SER A 15 -7.76 16.25 -5.19
N LEU A 16 -7.82 17.19 -4.24
CA LEU A 16 -6.97 17.17 -3.04
C LEU A 16 -7.26 15.96 -2.15
N GLY A 17 -8.52 15.55 -2.00
CA GLY A 17 -8.90 14.37 -1.23
C GLY A 17 -8.30 13.08 -1.79
N PHE A 18 -8.35 12.91 -3.13
CA PHE A 18 -7.70 11.78 -3.80
C PHE A 18 -6.18 11.82 -3.68
N LEU A 19 -5.58 13.00 -3.81
CA LEU A 19 -4.13 13.16 -3.65
C LEU A 19 -3.67 12.79 -2.23
N PHE A 20 -4.38 13.25 -1.20
CA PHE A 20 -4.06 12.89 0.18
C PHE A 20 -4.26 11.39 0.45
N SER A 21 -5.36 10.81 -0.06
CA SER A 21 -5.64 9.38 0.06
C SER A 21 -4.57 8.53 -0.63
N PHE A 22 -4.05 8.98 -1.78
CA PHE A 22 -2.96 8.33 -2.48
C PHE A 22 -1.69 8.26 -1.61
N PHE A 23 -1.26 9.38 -1.02
CA PHE A 23 -0.08 9.38 -0.14
C PHE A 23 -0.29 8.55 1.12
N TRP A 24 -1.48 8.56 1.71
CA TRP A 24 -1.80 7.68 2.84
C TRP A 24 -1.69 6.20 2.45
N SER A 25 -2.31 5.80 1.33
CA SER A 25 -2.27 4.43 0.81
C SER A 25 -0.84 3.95 0.55
N VAL A 26 -0.01 4.79 -0.09
CA VAL A 26 1.40 4.43 -0.37
C VAL A 26 2.23 4.33 0.91
N LYS A 27 1.91 5.12 1.94
CA LYS A 27 2.62 5.08 3.22
C LYS A 27 2.20 3.89 4.10
N ASP A 28 1.07 3.23 3.83
CA ASP A 28 0.48 2.19 4.69
C ASP A 28 1.24 0.85 4.69
N GLY A 29 2.53 0.84 4.33
CA GLY A 29 3.41 -0.32 4.49
C GLY A 29 3.04 -1.53 3.62
N GLN A 30 2.12 -1.41 2.65
CA GLN A 30 1.74 -2.52 1.75
C GLN A 30 2.94 -3.11 0.97
N TYR A 31 4.05 -2.38 0.87
CA TYR A 31 5.28 -2.82 0.21
C TYR A 31 6.27 -3.54 1.14
N ASP A 32 5.98 -3.65 2.44
CA ASP A 32 6.83 -4.35 3.41
C ASP A 32 6.78 -5.88 3.27
N ASP A 33 5.83 -6.42 2.49
CA ASP A 33 5.85 -7.83 2.09
C ASP A 33 6.84 -8.06 0.93
N SER A 34 8.10 -7.77 1.20
CA SER A 34 9.22 -7.92 0.25
C SER A 34 9.59 -9.39 -0.01
N VAL A 35 9.00 -10.34 0.73
CA VAL A 35 9.33 -11.76 0.67
C VAL A 35 8.11 -12.59 0.28
N SER A 36 8.02 -12.95 -1.00
CA SER A 36 6.96 -13.81 -1.48
C SER A 36 6.89 -15.14 -0.70
N PRO A 37 5.68 -15.67 -0.39
CA PRO A 37 5.51 -16.92 0.36
C PRO A 37 6.31 -18.10 -0.21
N ALA A 38 6.53 -18.12 -1.54
CA ALA A 38 7.34 -19.14 -2.22
C ALA A 38 8.80 -19.18 -1.74
N ASN A 39 9.41 -18.02 -1.49
CA ASN A 39 10.80 -17.94 -1.03
C ASN A 39 10.91 -18.45 0.41
N LYS A 40 9.91 -18.20 1.25
CA LYS A 40 9.86 -18.73 2.61
C LYS A 40 9.87 -20.27 2.59
N ILE A 41 9.04 -20.90 1.77
CA ILE A 41 8.90 -22.37 1.72
C ILE A 41 10.19 -23.06 1.23
N LEU A 42 10.89 -22.47 0.25
CA LEU A 42 12.12 -23.04 -0.33
C LEU A 42 13.33 -22.97 0.62
N PHE A 43 13.40 -21.96 1.48
CA PHE A 43 14.55 -21.75 2.37
C PHE A 43 14.32 -22.16 3.82
N ASP A 44 13.06 -22.33 4.26
CA ASP A 44 12.69 -22.76 5.62
C ASP A 44 13.00 -24.26 5.87
N THR A 45 13.07 -25.08 4.81
CA THR A 45 13.40 -26.51 4.91
C THR A 45 14.83 -26.79 5.40
N LYS A 46 15.73 -25.79 5.40
CA LYS A 46 17.12 -25.96 5.85
C LYS A 46 17.26 -26.05 7.38
N ASN A 47 16.30 -25.52 8.15
CA ASN A 47 16.39 -25.46 9.62
C ASN A 47 15.97 -26.76 10.34
N ILE A 48 15.25 -27.65 9.65
CA ILE A 48 14.68 -28.86 10.27
C ILE A 48 15.77 -29.90 10.65
N LYS A 49 16.97 -29.83 10.05
CA LYS A 49 18.07 -30.77 10.36
C LYS A 49 18.76 -30.53 11.71
N ASN A 50 18.56 -29.38 12.36
CA ASN A 50 19.16 -29.09 13.68
C ASN A 50 18.25 -29.44 14.87
N VAL A 51 16.99 -29.80 14.62
CA VAL A 51 16.02 -30.14 15.68
C VAL A 51 15.98 -31.65 15.96
N LYS A 52 16.55 -32.48 15.07
CA LYS A 52 16.75 -33.91 15.31
C LYS A 52 18.21 -34.19 15.66
N LYS A 53 18.62 -33.82 16.87
CA LYS A 53 19.69 -34.52 17.59
C LYS A 53 19.05 -35.61 18.45
#